data_AF-A0A1Y5DX31-F1
#
_entry.id   AF-A0A1Y5DX31-F1
#
_cell.length_a   1.000
_cell.length_b   1.000
_cell.length_c   1.000
_cell.angle_alpha   90.00
_cell.angle_beta   90.00
_cell.angle_gamma   90.00
#
_symmetry.space_group_name_H-M   'P 1'
#
loop_
_entity.id
_entity.type
_entity.pdbx_description
1 polymer ?
#
loop_
_entity_poly.entity_id
_entity_poly.type
_entity_poly.pdbx_seq_one_letter_code
_entity_poly.pdbx_strand_id
1 'polypeptide(L)' 'MQDMIKKIDFIMELDKLKAILRKGKPVGLNRYENSAEHSWHVSLLVMTFAEDSPI' A
#
# COMPACT_ATOMS: atom_id res chain seq x y z
N MET A 1 12.55 18.53 16.60
CA MET A 1 13.46 17.46 16.15
C MET A 1 12.89 16.07 16.42
N GLN A 2 12.40 15.81 17.65
CA GLN A 2 11.79 14.52 18.00
C GLN A 2 10.63 14.09 17.10
N ASP A 3 9.76 15.03 16.71
CA ASP A 3 8.63 14.70 15.82
C ASP A 3 9.06 14.28 14.41
N MET A 4 10.19 14.79 13.93
CA MET A 4 10.74 14.39 12.63
C MET A 4 11.27 12.95 12.70
N ILE A 5 11.97 12.61 13.78
CA ILE A 5 12.50 11.26 14.00
C ILE A 5 11.34 10.26 14.04
N LYS A 6 10.29 10.53 14.82
CA LYS A 6 9.09 9.67 14.88
C LYS A 6 8.44 9.45 13.52
N LYS A 7 8.37 10.47 12.67
CA LYS A 7 7.82 10.34 11.31
C LYS A 7 8.70 9.45 10.44
N ILE A 8 10.02 9.61 10.51
CA ILE A 8 10.97 8.76 9.78
C ILE A 8 10.85 7.32 10.25
N ASP A 9 10.82 7.09 11.56
CA ASP A 9 10.67 5.75 12.15
C ASP A 9 9.38 5.07 11.67
N PHE A 10 8.28 5.83 11.61
CA PHE A 10 7.02 5.33 11.09
C PHE A 10 7.11 4.95 9.60
N ILE A 11 7.75 5.77 8.76
CA ILE A 11 7.96 5.45 7.34
C ILE A 11 8.83 4.21 7.18
N MET A 12 9.87 4.05 8.00
CA MET A 12 10.73 2.86 8.00
C MET A 12 9.96 1.60 8.43
N GLU A 13 9.03 1.72 9.39
CA GLU A 13 8.16 0.61 9.78
C GLU A 13 7.20 0.21 8.65
N LEU A 14 6.61 1.20 7.95
CA LEU A 14 5.75 0.95 6.80
C LEU A 14 6.46 0.24 5.65
N ASP A 15 7.74 0.53 5.42
CA ASP A 15 8.53 -0.08 4.33
C ASP A 15 8.55 -1.62 4.43
N LYS A 16 8.51 -2.16 5.65
CA LYS A 16 8.47 -3.60 5.91
C LYS A 16 7.27 -4.31 5.28
N LEU A 17 6.18 -3.59 4.95
CA LEU A 17 5.03 -4.15 4.25
C LEU A 17 5.39 -4.71 2.85
N LYS A 18 6.49 -4.26 2.24
CA LYS A 18 7.02 -4.79 0.97
C LYS A 18 7.44 -6.27 1.08
N ALA A 19 7.77 -6.75 2.28
CA ALA A 19 8.13 -8.14 2.55
C ALA A 19 6.93 -9.04 2.86
N ILE A 20 5.76 -8.47 3.14
CA ILE A 20 4.57 -9.24 3.51
C ILE A 20 3.80 -9.66 2.25
N LEU A 21 3.95 -10.92 1.85
CA LEU A 21 3.25 -11.48 0.70
C LEU A 21 1.79 -11.83 1.02
N ARG A 22 0.93 -11.63 0.02
CA ARG A 22 -0.50 -11.93 0.00
C ARG A 22 -0.76 -13.09 -0.95
N LYS A 23 -1.92 -13.75 -0.81
CA LYS A 23 -2.28 -14.89 -1.67
C LYS A 23 -2.59 -14.50 -3.12
N GLY A 24 -3.00 -13.25 -3.36
CA GLY A 24 -3.30 -12.74 -4.70
C GLY A 24 -2.04 -12.65 -5.56
N LYS A 25 -2.19 -12.86 -6.88
CA LYS A 25 -1.14 -12.57 -7.86
C LYS A 25 -1.57 -11.38 -8.71
N PRO A 26 -0.71 -10.36 -8.90
CA PRO A 26 -1.01 -9.29 -9.83
C PRO A 26 -1.19 -9.83 -11.25
N VAL A 27 -2.07 -9.18 -12.03
CA VAL A 27 -2.33 -9.57 -13.42
C VAL A 27 -1.04 -9.53 -14.22
N GLY A 28 -0.73 -10.61 -14.93
CA GLY A 28 0.47 -10.71 -15.77
C GLY A 28 1.77 -11.00 -15.01
N LEU A 29 1.75 -11.11 -13.68
CA LEU A 29 2.94 -11.44 -12.89
C LEU A 29 2.85 -12.84 -12.28
N ASN A 30 3.92 -13.63 -12.42
CA ASN A 30 4.02 -14.94 -11.76
C ASN A 30 4.69 -14.85 -10.38
N ARG A 31 4.27 -13.87 -9.57
CA ARG A 31 4.69 -13.72 -8.17
C ARG A 31 3.49 -13.35 -7.32
N TYR A 32 3.59 -13.60 -6.02
CA TYR A 32 2.59 -13.14 -5.07
C TYR A 32 2.64 -11.61 -4.91
N GLU A 33 1.47 -11.05 -4.63
CA GLU A 33 1.32 -9.64 -4.32
C GLU A 33 1.95 -9.35 -2.94
N ASN A 34 2.56 -8.18 -2.71
CA ASN A 34 2.95 -7.73 -1.38
C ASN A 34 1.93 -6.73 -0.78
N SER A 35 1.97 -6.53 0.53
CA SER A 35 0.99 -5.68 1.20
C SER A 35 1.13 -4.20 0.85
N ALA A 36 2.35 -3.71 0.57
CA ALA A 36 2.55 -2.32 0.18
C ALA A 36 1.96 -1.99 -1.20
N GLU A 37 2.17 -2.86 -2.20
CA GLU A 37 1.59 -2.67 -3.53
C GLU A 37 0.06 -2.82 -3.53
N HIS A 38 -0.47 -3.70 -2.68
CA HIS A 38 -1.91 -3.84 -2.49
C HIS A 38 -2.53 -2.55 -1.94
N SER A 39 -1.96 -2.00 -0.87
CA SER A 39 -2.44 -0.75 -0.29
C SER A 39 -2.35 0.41 -1.28
N TRP A 40 -1.26 0.52 -2.03
CA TRP A 40 -1.13 1.51 -3.10
C TRP A 40 -2.24 1.37 -4.15
N HIS A 41 -2.51 0.16 -4.60
CA HIS A 41 -3.54 -0.10 -5.60
C HIS A 41 -4.94 0.24 -5.08
N VAL A 42 -5.26 -0.12 -3.83
CA VAL A 42 -6.55 0.23 -3.20
C VAL A 42 -6.69 1.75 -3.04
N SER A 43 -5.64 2.47 -2.62
CA SER A 43 -5.69 3.93 -2.52
C SER A 43 -5.96 4.58 -3.88
N LEU A 44 -5.29 4.13 -4.94
CA LEU A 44 -5.55 4.64 -6.29
C LEU A 44 -6.94 4.28 -6.79
N LEU A 45 -7.41 3.06 -6.51
CA LEU A 45 -8.77 2.63 -6.84
C LEU A 45 -9.80 3.58 -6.22
N VAL A 46 -9.70 3.82 -4.91
CA VAL A 46 -10.61 4.73 -4.20
C VAL A 46 -10.54 6.14 -4.77
N MET A 47 -9.34 6.67 -5.03
CA MET A 47 -9.20 8.01 -5.62
C MET A 47 -9.75 8.10 -7.04
N THR A 48 -9.64 7.03 -7.83
CA THR A 48 -10.10 6.99 -9.23
C THR A 48 -11.62 6.96 -9.32
N PHE A 49 -12.28 6.20 -8.44
CA PHE A 49 -13.73 6.02 -8.43
C PHE A 49 -14.44 6.90 -7.40
N ALA A 50 -13.76 7.90 -6.83
CA ALA A 50 -14.31 8.74 -5.77
C ALA A 50 -15.58 9.50 -6.22
N GLU A 51 -15.63 9.95 -7.48
CA GLU A 51 -16.77 10.68 -8.05
C GLU A 51 -17.96 9.78 -8.39
N ASP A 52 -17.71 8.47 -8.58
CA ASP A 52 -18.74 7.45 -8.81
C ASP A 52 -19.31 6.87 -7.51
N SER A 53 -18.82 7.32 -6.35
CA SER A 53 -19.30 6.90 -5.04
C SER A 53 -20.80 7.20 -4.92
N PRO A 54 -21.66 6.19 -4.64
CA PRO A 54 -23.09 6.42 -4.42
C PRO A 54 -23.41 7.12 -3.08
N ILE A 55 -22.37 7.51 -2.33
CA ILE A 55 -22.43 8.20 -1.04
C ILE A 55 -21.78 9.57 -1.18
#